data_AF-A0A348Q3G4-F1
#
_entry.id   AF-A0A348Q3G4-F1
#
_cell.length_a   1.000
_cell.length_b   1.000
_cell.length_c   1.000
_cell.angle_alpha   90.00
_cell.angle_beta   90.00
_cell.angle_gamma   90.00
#
_symmetry.space_group_name_H-M   'P 1'
#
loop_
_entity.id
_entity.type
_entity.pdbx_description
1 polymer ?
#
loop_
_entity_poly.entity_id
_entity_poly.type
_entity_poly.pdbx_seq_one_letter_code
_entity_poly.pdbx_strand_id
1 'polypeptide(L)'
;MNRIGKFVLGAASFCLLSGLPAVAEDGWSGESSLSAGLTTGNTETSEAGLGIDLDRGAGDWNFGIQLSGDYGKEDGVESRNRYFGAVDLEHDFNDTMFTFGRASYEVDQFTGFDSRTFVGGGVGWHVLDDEDHHWTVRGGPGFKIDEV
;
A
#
# COMPACT_ATOMS: atom_id res chain seq x y z
N MET A 1 -31.21 -42.08 -19.08
CA MET A 1 -29.79 -42.05 -18.69
C MET A 1 -29.11 -40.94 -19.47
N ASN A 2 -28.72 -39.84 -18.82
CA ASN A 2 -27.52 -39.06 -19.13
C ASN A 2 -27.33 -38.00 -18.05
N ARG A 3 -26.29 -38.21 -17.23
CA ARG A 3 -25.86 -37.30 -16.16
C ARG A 3 -25.01 -36.21 -16.81
N ILE A 4 -25.52 -34.99 -16.86
CA ILE A 4 -24.71 -33.82 -17.26
C ILE A 4 -24.00 -33.35 -15.99
N GLY A 5 -22.68 -33.45 -16.01
CA GLY A 5 -21.80 -33.25 -14.86
C GLY A 5 -21.85 -31.84 -14.30
N LYS A 6 -21.91 -31.75 -12.97
CA LYS A 6 -21.66 -30.51 -12.23
C LYS A 6 -20.14 -30.26 -12.26
N PHE A 7 -19.68 -29.35 -13.12
CA PHE A 7 -18.34 -28.78 -13.00
C PHE A 7 -18.42 -27.63 -12.01
N VAL A 8 -18.02 -27.90 -10.76
CA VAL A 8 -17.64 -26.85 -9.81
C VAL A 8 -16.19 -26.52 -10.16
N LEU A 9 -15.98 -25.43 -10.90
CA LEU A 9 -14.63 -24.89 -11.13
C LEU A 9 -14.25 -24.10 -9.87
N GLY A 10 -13.16 -24.51 -9.23
CA GLY A 10 -12.65 -23.89 -8.03
C GLY A 10 -12.12 -22.49 -8.29
N ALA A 11 -12.36 -21.58 -7.35
CA ALA A 11 -11.67 -20.30 -7.28
C ALA A 11 -10.17 -20.57 -7.13
N ALA A 12 -9.38 -20.11 -8.08
CA ALA A 12 -7.93 -20.09 -8.01
C ALA A 12 -7.49 -18.63 -7.88
N SER A 13 -7.56 -18.08 -6.67
CA SER A 13 -6.79 -16.86 -6.35
C SER A 13 -5.32 -17.26 -6.34
N PHE A 14 -4.61 -16.89 -7.40
CA PHE A 14 -3.18 -17.08 -7.49
C PHE A 14 -2.49 -15.81 -6.96
N CYS A 15 -2.45 -15.64 -5.64
CA CYS A 15 -1.64 -14.59 -5.02
C CYS A 15 -0.16 -14.95 -5.20
N LEU A 16 0.45 -14.47 -6.28
CA LEU A 16 1.90 -14.40 -6.40
C LEU A 16 2.40 -13.28 -5.49
N LEU A 17 2.47 -13.52 -4.18
CA LEU A 17 3.13 -12.58 -3.27
C LEU A 17 4.65 -12.66 -3.47
N SER A 18 5.14 -12.20 -4.63
CA SER A 18 6.57 -12.05 -4.89
C SER A 18 7.02 -10.70 -4.36
N GLY A 19 7.25 -10.62 -3.05
CA GLY A 19 8.08 -9.57 -2.46
C GLY A 19 9.52 -9.84 -2.85
N LEU A 20 10.04 -9.17 -3.88
CA LEU A 20 11.48 -9.15 -4.11
C LEU A 20 12.06 -8.02 -3.26
N PRO A 21 12.79 -8.31 -2.17
CA PRO A 21 13.60 -7.30 -1.53
C PRO A 21 14.72 -6.93 -2.50
N ALA A 22 14.63 -5.74 -3.11
CA ALA A 22 15.74 -5.18 -3.86
C ALA A 22 16.62 -4.43 -2.86
N VAL A 23 17.56 -5.15 -2.24
CA VAL A 23 18.57 -4.52 -1.37
C VAL A 23 19.62 -3.89 -2.28
N ALA A 24 19.55 -2.58 -2.48
CA ALA A 24 20.58 -1.81 -3.18
C ALA A 24 21.62 -1.34 -2.14
N GLU A 25 22.91 -1.56 -2.41
CA GLU A 25 24.08 -1.26 -1.57
C GLU A 25 24.33 0.25 -1.32
N ASP A 26 23.30 1.04 -0.96
CA ASP A 26 23.42 2.50 -0.77
C ASP A 26 22.30 3.10 0.12
N GLY A 27 21.85 2.34 1.12
CA GLY A 27 20.81 2.77 2.06
C GLY A 27 19.38 2.70 1.51
N TRP A 28 19.18 2.13 0.32
CA TRP A 28 17.86 1.87 -0.26
C TRP A 28 17.37 0.47 0.10
N SER A 29 16.21 0.39 0.71
CA SER A 29 15.41 -0.83 0.82
C SER A 29 14.14 -0.66 -0.01
N GLY A 30 13.65 -1.76 -0.58
CA GLY A 30 12.47 -1.68 -1.41
C GLY A 30 11.78 -3.02 -1.52
N GLU A 31 10.46 -2.95 -1.53
CA GLU A 31 9.56 -4.05 -1.70
C GLU A 31 8.67 -3.77 -2.92
N SER A 32 8.36 -4.81 -3.66
CA SER A 32 7.35 -4.72 -4.72
C SER A 32 6.44 -5.91 -4.63
N SER A 33 5.17 -5.74 -4.97
CA SER A 33 4.17 -6.78 -4.98
C SER A 33 3.41 -6.75 -6.29
N LEU A 34 3.07 -7.92 -6.80
CA LEU A 34 2.24 -8.08 -7.99
C LEU A 34 1.15 -9.08 -7.65
N SER A 35 -0.11 -8.79 -7.97
CA SER A 35 -1.22 -9.70 -7.74
C SER A 35 -2.03 -9.87 -9.02
N ALA A 36 -2.60 -11.05 -9.20
CA ALA A 36 -3.56 -11.32 -10.26
C ALA A 36 -4.51 -12.42 -9.81
N GLY A 37 -5.80 -12.27 -10.13
CA GLY A 37 -6.84 -13.21 -9.73
C GLY A 37 -7.87 -13.37 -10.83
N LEU A 38 -8.36 -14.58 -11.01
CA LEU A 38 -9.44 -14.90 -11.95
C LEU A 38 -10.42 -15.84 -11.26
N THR A 39 -11.69 -15.48 -11.22
CA THR A 39 -12.76 -16.37 -10.76
C THR A 39 -13.73 -16.62 -11.91
N THR A 40 -14.11 -17.88 -12.09
CA THR A 40 -15.12 -18.28 -13.08
C THR A 40 -16.23 -19.06 -12.37
N GLY A 41 -17.47 -18.94 -12.86
CA GLY A 41 -18.62 -19.59 -12.25
C GLY A 41 -19.93 -18.86 -12.52
N ASN A 42 -20.68 -18.56 -11.46
CA ASN A 42 -21.90 -17.75 -11.58
C ASN A 42 -21.61 -16.27 -11.89
N THR A 43 -20.40 -15.83 -11.56
CA THR A 43 -19.87 -14.48 -11.77
C THR A 43 -18.43 -14.63 -12.25
N GLU A 44 -18.06 -13.89 -13.29
CA GLU A 44 -16.70 -13.84 -13.80
C GLU A 44 -15.98 -12.63 -13.20
N THR A 45 -14.93 -12.86 -12.42
CA THR A 45 -14.11 -11.78 -11.87
C THR A 45 -12.68 -11.86 -12.37
N SER A 46 -12.08 -10.70 -12.63
CA SER A 46 -10.67 -10.59 -12.99
C SER A 46 -10.06 -9.43 -12.25
N GLU A 47 -8.95 -9.65 -11.58
CA GLU A 47 -8.25 -8.65 -10.79
C GLU A 47 -6.75 -8.69 -11.07
N ALA A 48 -6.12 -7.54 -11.00
CA ALA A 48 -4.68 -7.37 -11.07
C ALA A 48 -4.27 -6.20 -10.18
N GLY A 49 -3.14 -6.30 -9.52
CA GLY A 49 -2.62 -5.26 -8.65
C GLY A 49 -1.11 -5.19 -8.69
N LEU A 50 -0.58 -4.00 -8.46
CA LEU A 50 0.84 -3.71 -8.34
C LEU A 50 1.06 -2.80 -7.13
N GLY A 51 2.04 -3.13 -6.31
CA GLY A 51 2.50 -2.32 -5.20
C GLY A 51 4.02 -2.14 -5.26
N ILE A 52 4.49 -0.97 -4.91
CA ILE A 52 5.90 -0.61 -4.79
C ILE A 52 6.04 0.20 -3.51
N ASP A 53 6.98 -0.21 -2.67
CA ASP A 53 7.36 0.49 -1.45
C ASP A 53 8.89 0.64 -1.47
N LEU A 54 9.38 1.86 -1.29
CA LEU A 54 10.79 2.19 -1.35
C LEU A 54 11.14 3.10 -0.18
N ASP A 55 12.12 2.68 0.60
CA ASP A 55 12.69 3.45 1.69
C ASP A 55 14.17 3.75 1.39
N ARG A 56 14.61 4.93 1.77
CA ARG A 56 16.03 5.31 1.73
C ARG A 56 16.45 5.97 3.02
N GLY A 57 17.37 5.33 3.74
CA GLY A 57 18.13 5.94 4.82
C GLY A 57 19.37 6.68 4.28
N ALA A 58 19.53 7.94 4.66
CA ALA A 58 20.65 8.79 4.28
C ALA A 58 21.15 9.62 5.49
N GLY A 59 21.90 8.97 6.39
CA GLY A 59 22.30 9.56 7.66
C GLY A 59 21.07 9.72 8.56
N ASP A 60 20.84 10.93 9.06
CA ASP A 60 19.68 11.27 9.91
C ASP A 60 18.39 11.52 9.13
N TRP A 61 18.36 11.21 7.82
CA TRP A 61 17.18 11.41 6.97
C TRP A 61 16.66 10.08 6.44
N ASN A 62 15.35 9.89 6.54
CA ASN A 62 14.65 8.73 6.02
C ASN A 62 13.59 9.21 5.02
N PHE A 63 13.64 8.66 3.80
CA PHE A 63 12.73 8.98 2.71
C PHE A 63 11.93 7.74 2.34
N GLY A 64 10.60 7.84 2.38
CA GLY A 64 9.69 6.77 1.98
C GLY A 64 8.89 7.16 0.74
N ILE A 65 8.70 6.22 -0.18
CA ILE A 65 7.84 6.37 -1.35
C ILE A 65 7.00 5.10 -1.48
N GLN A 66 5.68 5.27 -1.49
CA GLN A 66 4.73 4.18 -1.68
C GLN A 66 3.87 4.46 -2.90
N LEU A 67 3.74 3.47 -3.78
CA LEU A 67 2.88 3.52 -4.97
C LEU A 67 2.11 2.21 -5.07
N SER A 68 0.80 2.29 -5.31
CA SER A 68 0.01 1.10 -5.63
C SER A 68 -1.09 1.38 -6.64
N GLY A 69 -1.47 0.34 -7.37
CA GLY A 69 -2.56 0.37 -8.32
C GLY A 69 -3.28 -0.97 -8.35
N ASP A 70 -4.60 -0.93 -8.23
CA ASP A 70 -5.46 -2.11 -8.31
C ASP A 70 -6.49 -1.93 -9.42
N TYR A 71 -6.67 -2.97 -10.22
CA TYR A 71 -7.66 -3.03 -11.28
C TYR A 71 -8.49 -4.30 -11.14
N GLY A 72 -9.82 -4.18 -11.29
CA GLY A 72 -10.74 -5.30 -11.17
C GLY A 72 -11.98 -5.14 -12.04
N LYS A 73 -12.44 -6.26 -12.58
CA LYS A 73 -13.70 -6.38 -13.32
C LYS A 73 -14.56 -7.50 -12.73
N GLU A 74 -15.86 -7.28 -12.77
CA GLU A 74 -16.91 -8.26 -12.46
C GLU A 74 -17.90 -8.29 -13.63
N ASP A 75 -18.10 -9.47 -14.22
CA ASP A 75 -18.98 -9.70 -15.39
C ASP A 75 -18.73 -8.71 -16.56
N GLY A 76 -17.45 -8.34 -16.74
CA GLY A 76 -17.01 -7.40 -17.78
C GLY A 76 -17.20 -5.91 -17.45
N VAL A 77 -17.84 -5.59 -16.33
CA VAL A 77 -17.96 -4.23 -15.81
C VAL A 77 -16.80 -3.97 -14.85
N GLU A 78 -16.22 -2.78 -14.94
CA GLU A 78 -15.18 -2.38 -13.99
C GLU A 78 -15.78 -2.31 -12.58
N SER A 79 -15.11 -2.96 -11.62
CA SER A 79 -15.56 -3.07 -10.22
C SER A 79 -14.52 -2.54 -9.24
N ARG A 80 -13.27 -2.39 -9.68
CA ARG A 80 -12.17 -1.83 -8.89
C ARG A 80 -11.22 -1.07 -9.78
N ASN A 81 -10.92 0.17 -9.41
CA ASN A 81 -9.94 1.01 -10.08
C ASN A 81 -9.39 2.00 -9.05
N ARG A 82 -8.31 1.60 -8.39
CA ARG A 82 -7.71 2.35 -7.28
C ARG A 82 -6.26 2.66 -7.59
N TYR A 83 -5.87 3.90 -7.35
CA TYR A 83 -4.49 4.35 -7.39
C TYR A 83 -4.14 5.02 -6.07
N PHE A 84 -2.96 4.72 -5.57
CA PHE A 84 -2.45 5.32 -4.34
C PHE A 84 -0.99 5.73 -4.54
N GLY A 85 -0.65 6.91 -4.05
CA GLY A 85 0.72 7.36 -3.93
C GLY A 85 0.94 8.07 -2.61
N ALA A 86 2.07 7.82 -1.97
CA ALA A 86 2.50 8.54 -0.79
C ALA A 86 4.00 8.80 -0.81
N VAL A 87 4.36 9.89 -0.14
CA VAL A 87 5.75 10.23 0.18
C VAL A 87 5.84 10.55 1.66
N ASP A 88 6.88 10.02 2.28
CA ASP A 88 7.20 10.19 3.68
C ASP A 88 8.62 10.75 3.82
N LEU A 89 8.77 11.70 4.73
CA LEU A 89 10.04 12.33 5.06
C LEU A 89 10.18 12.33 6.57
N GLU A 90 11.20 11.63 7.07
CA GLU A 90 11.58 11.64 8.48
C GLU A 90 12.99 12.19 8.65
N HIS A 91 13.18 12.99 9.71
CA HIS A 91 14.48 13.49 10.10
C HIS A 91 14.69 13.31 11.59
N ASP A 92 15.71 12.54 11.94
CA ASP A 92 16.10 12.26 13.31
C ASP A 92 16.94 13.41 13.85
N PHE A 93 16.49 14.03 14.95
CA PHE A 93 17.28 15.08 15.62
C PHE A 93 18.30 14.47 16.58
N ASN A 94 17.97 13.29 17.12
CA ASN A 94 18.78 12.47 18.01
C ASN A 94 18.14 11.07 18.07
N ASP A 95 18.76 10.16 18.82
CA ASP A 95 18.31 8.76 18.94
C ASP A 95 16.86 8.61 19.47
N THR A 96 16.32 9.63 20.14
CA THR A 96 14.99 9.58 20.76
C THR A 96 13.94 10.45 20.10
N MET A 97 14.29 11.47 19.33
CA MET A 97 13.33 12.43 18.76
C MET A 97 13.54 12.61 17.26
N PHE A 98 12.43 12.69 16.55
CA PHE A 98 12.41 12.92 15.11
C PHE A 98 11.25 13.83 14.72
N THR A 99 11.35 14.40 13.52
CA THR A 99 10.23 15.05 12.84
C THR A 99 9.84 14.22 11.63
N PHE A 100 8.56 14.26 11.29
CA PHE A 100 8.03 13.57 10.12
C PHE A 100 7.11 14.47 9.31
N GLY A 101 7.01 14.19 8.02
CA GLY A 101 6.05 14.76 7.10
C GLY A 101 5.57 13.69 6.13
N ARG A 102 4.28 13.67 5.86
CA ARG A 102 3.64 12.74 4.92
C ARG A 102 2.70 13.49 4.00
N ALA A 103 2.76 13.16 2.72
CA ALA A 103 1.75 13.53 1.76
C ALA A 103 1.28 12.28 1.02
N SER A 104 -0.03 12.14 0.84
CA SER A 104 -0.58 11.03 0.07
C SER A 104 -1.76 11.47 -0.79
N TYR A 105 -1.92 10.77 -1.91
CA TYR A 105 -3.00 10.96 -2.86
C TYR A 105 -3.59 9.60 -3.21
N GLU A 106 -4.90 9.50 -3.13
CA GLU A 106 -5.67 8.30 -3.39
C GLU A 106 -6.80 8.64 -4.37
N VAL A 107 -7.03 7.75 -5.33
CA VAL A 107 -8.18 7.76 -6.23
C VAL A 107 -8.82 6.40 -6.13
N ASP A 108 -10.13 6.34 -5.90
CA ASP A 108 -10.86 5.09 -5.84
C ASP A 108 -12.27 5.27 -6.42
N GLN A 109 -12.42 4.92 -7.71
CA GLN A 109 -13.61 5.21 -8.51
C GLN A 109 -14.86 4.42 -8.11
N PHE A 110 -14.73 3.45 -7.20
CA PHE A 110 -15.84 2.58 -6.77
C PHE A 110 -16.20 2.76 -5.29
N THR A 111 -15.49 3.65 -4.59
CA THR A 111 -15.81 4.03 -3.21
C THR A 111 -16.55 5.36 -3.15
N GLY A 112 -17.04 5.75 -1.97
CA GLY A 112 -17.84 6.96 -1.79
C GLY A 112 -17.10 8.30 -1.93
N PHE A 113 -15.93 8.33 -2.58
CA PHE A 113 -15.10 9.52 -2.84
C PHE A 113 -14.35 9.31 -4.17
N ASP A 114 -14.28 10.34 -5.01
CA ASP A 114 -13.55 10.30 -6.29
C ASP A 114 -12.03 10.37 -6.07
N SER A 115 -11.60 11.24 -5.15
CA SER A 115 -10.20 11.35 -4.76
C SER A 115 -10.02 11.83 -3.32
N ARG A 116 -8.87 11.51 -2.73
CA ARG A 116 -8.49 11.91 -1.38
C ARG A 116 -7.04 12.34 -1.34
N THR A 117 -6.82 13.56 -0.89
CA THR A 117 -5.47 14.09 -0.62
C THR A 117 -5.27 14.23 0.88
N PHE A 118 -4.13 13.79 1.38
CA PHE A 118 -3.72 14.01 2.75
C PHE A 118 -2.33 14.66 2.78
N VAL A 119 -2.17 15.65 3.65
CA VAL A 119 -0.87 16.24 3.96
C VAL A 119 -0.81 16.47 5.46
N GLY A 120 0.22 15.94 6.11
CA GLY A 120 0.41 16.10 7.54
C GLY A 120 1.86 16.01 7.93
N GLY A 121 2.17 16.39 9.14
CA GLY A 121 3.52 16.32 9.67
C GLY A 121 3.53 16.67 11.15
N GLY A 122 4.63 16.34 11.82
CA GLY A 122 4.73 16.49 13.25
C GLY A 122 6.05 16.03 13.79
N VAL A 123 6.08 15.81 15.10
CA VAL A 123 7.24 15.29 15.81
C VAL A 123 6.89 13.94 16.43
N GLY A 124 7.89 13.12 16.60
CA GLY A 124 7.78 11.86 17.31
C GLY A 124 8.91 11.66 18.30
N TRP A 125 8.66 10.72 19.21
CA TRP A 125 9.56 10.36 20.28
C TRP A 125 9.60 8.83 20.44
N HIS A 126 10.79 8.24 20.35
CA HIS A 126 11.08 6.85 20.71
C HIS A 126 11.18 6.76 22.24
N VAL A 127 10.09 6.36 22.88
CA VAL A 127 9.98 6.33 24.35
C VAL A 127 10.69 5.11 24.92
N LEU A 128 10.65 3.99 24.20
CA LEU A 128 11.42 2.78 24.49
C LEU A 128 12.01 2.30 23.17
N ASP A 129 13.31 2.05 23.17
CA ASP A 129 14.05 1.49 22.03
C ASP A 129 15.10 0.54 22.61
N ASP A 130 14.63 -0.65 22.99
CA ASP A 130 15.42 -1.75 23.53
C ASP A 130 15.23 -2.99 22.64
N GLU A 131 16.13 -3.97 22.72
CA GLU A 131 16.12 -5.19 21.89
C GLU A 131 14.76 -5.93 21.86
N ASP A 132 14.02 -5.89 22.98
CA ASP A 132 12.72 -6.56 23.13
C ASP A 132 11.51 -5.60 23.00
N HIS A 133 11.73 -4.29 23.07
CA HIS A 133 10.65 -3.30 23.25
C HIS A 133 10.91 -2.02 22.45
N HIS A 134 10.05 -1.78 21.46
CA HIS A 134 10.05 -0.54 20.67
C HIS A 134 8.71 0.17 20.86
N TRP A 135 8.73 1.39 21.38
CA TRP A 135 7.53 2.20 21.57
C TRP A 135 7.77 3.63 21.10
N THR A 136 7.00 4.04 20.10
CA THR A 136 7.11 5.37 19.49
C THR A 136 5.79 6.11 19.61
N VAL A 137 5.86 7.37 20.04
CA VAL A 137 4.72 8.28 20.06
C VAL A 137 4.93 9.34 18.98
N ARG A 138 3.93 9.56 18.13
CA ARG A 138 3.95 10.59 17.08
C ARG A 138 2.77 11.54 17.27
N GLY A 139 2.98 12.83 17.02
CA GLY A 139 1.94 13.84 17.14
C GLY A 139 2.17 15.03 16.21
N GLY A 140 1.12 15.45 15.51
CA GLY A 140 1.19 16.59 14.60
C GLY A 140 -0.13 16.90 13.90
N PRO A 141 -0.26 18.10 13.29
CA PRO A 141 -1.41 18.44 12.47
C PRO A 141 -1.42 17.65 11.15
N GLY A 142 -2.62 17.37 10.65
CA GLY A 142 -2.84 16.79 9.33
C GLY A 142 -4.11 17.33 8.71
N PHE A 143 -4.06 17.59 7.41
CA PHE A 143 -5.18 18.00 6.59
C PHE A 143 -5.54 16.88 5.63
N LYS A 144 -6.83 16.59 5.53
CA LYS A 144 -7.37 15.62 4.60
C LYS A 144 -8.49 16.28 3.80
N ILE A 145 -8.42 16.14 2.49
CA ILE A 145 -9.37 16.71 1.54
C ILE A 145 -9.93 15.53 0.75
N ASP A 146 -11.24 15.37 0.82
CA ASP A 146 -11.98 14.33 0.12
C ASP A 146 -12.82 15.01 -0.96
N GLU A 147 -12.64 14.62 -2.21
CA GLU A 147 -13.45 15.06 -3.35
C GLU A 147 -14.48 13.96 -3.68
N VAL A 148 -15.72 14.38 -3.94
CA VAL A 148 -16.92 13.52 -4.14
C VAL A 148 -17.71 14.03 -5.33
#